data_AF-A0A2K9EFE4-F1
#
_entry.id   AF-A0A2K9EFE4-F1
#
_cell.length_a   1.000
_cell.length_b   1.000
_cell.length_c   1.000
_cell.angle_alpha   90.00
_cell.angle_beta   90.00
_cell.angle_gamma   90.00
#
_symmetry.space_group_name_H-M   'P 1'
#
loop_
_entity.id
_entity.type
_entity.pdbx_description
1 polymer ?
#
loop_
_entity_poly.entity_id
_entity_poly.type
_entity_poly.pdbx_seq_one_letter_code
_entity_poly.pdbx_strand_id
1 'polypeptide(L)'
;MDNRNRLNNKLIYVQLLFSLTPKGYGGIANSEVKEMIQGLHNWIINSTDEELSKKENEVNQFLDSIIEKYKDKFENIKDIDVIATEFNNFFRGNNNVYSKGVEYGWLIEIFNYLKLPYPNYLPYQTKIGLGIHAGNISVEEEFLLRDAFYLLVKAEDTFNKMHEYSNFVKQNEKNKENQYIFRALSNTNQTVATYSRLSIISFYSFFEAFINSIGYDYYCRNIDRLTNIQKNNLLGRESNKPNDFLSIEEKIERLQQIIREDKTVVLKINKKKRTSNDYRLFFDEIKKLRNSSVHFSPSKESIWRKPDEWIEKAHKTSILTLQISREIWKAIFPTKNLPEYLNELRFELNYNLAKQRLQDVVKIENKEIISD
;
A
#
# COMPACT_ATOMS: atom_id res chain seq x y z
N MET A 1 -0.77 -29.33 -29.71
CA MET A 1 0.22 -28.51 -29.00
C MET A 1 1.47 -29.37 -28.83
N ASP A 2 2.65 -28.82 -29.11
CA ASP A 2 3.94 -29.49 -28.89
C ASP A 2 4.07 -29.93 -27.41
N ASN A 3 4.41 -31.21 -27.17
CA ASN A 3 4.54 -31.79 -25.83
C ASN A 3 5.50 -30.98 -24.94
N ARG A 4 6.57 -30.43 -25.54
CA ARG A 4 7.52 -29.55 -24.84
C ARG A 4 6.83 -28.29 -24.30
N ASN A 5 5.95 -27.66 -25.09
CA ASN A 5 5.25 -26.45 -24.68
C ASN A 5 4.27 -26.71 -23.53
N ARG A 6 3.52 -27.82 -23.59
CA ARG A 6 2.60 -28.21 -22.51
C ARG A 6 3.35 -28.47 -21.20
N LEU A 7 4.47 -29.19 -21.26
CA LEU A 7 5.29 -29.48 -20.09
C LEU A 7 5.91 -28.20 -19.51
N ASN A 8 6.36 -27.29 -20.37
CA ASN A 8 6.90 -25.99 -19.98
C ASN A 8 5.85 -25.11 -19.29
N ASN A 9 4.64 -24.99 -19.83
CA ASN A 9 3.55 -24.24 -19.20
C ASN A 9 3.21 -24.78 -17.82
N LYS A 10 3.17 -26.10 -17.68
CA LYS A 10 2.93 -26.75 -16.38
C LYS A 10 4.03 -26.44 -15.36
N LEU A 11 5.29 -26.44 -15.79
CA LEU A 11 6.40 -26.02 -14.93
C LEU A 11 6.31 -24.54 -14.53
N ILE A 12 5.94 -23.65 -15.44
CA ILE A 12 5.73 -22.22 -15.16
C ILE A 12 4.60 -22.03 -14.15
N TYR A 13 3.51 -22.79 -14.27
CA TYR A 13 2.44 -22.76 -13.29
C TYR A 13 2.90 -23.27 -11.91
N VAL A 14 3.66 -24.36 -11.85
CA VAL A 14 4.27 -24.83 -10.59
C VAL A 14 5.21 -23.78 -9.99
N GLN A 15 5.98 -23.08 -10.84
CA GLN A 15 6.82 -21.96 -10.41
C GLN A 15 5.97 -20.83 -9.80
N LEU A 16 4.82 -20.48 -10.37
CA LEU A 16 3.89 -19.51 -9.79
C LEU A 16 3.43 -19.94 -8.38
N LEU A 17 3.00 -21.19 -8.22
CA LEU A 17 2.54 -21.73 -6.93
C LEU A 17 3.63 -21.64 -5.85
N PHE A 18 4.86 -22.05 -6.18
CA PHE A 18 5.99 -21.89 -5.26
C PHE A 18 6.39 -20.43 -5.04
N SER A 19 6.19 -19.57 -6.03
CA SER A 19 6.45 -18.13 -5.91
C SER A 19 5.48 -17.42 -4.99
N LEU A 20 4.23 -17.88 -4.91
CA LEU A 20 3.22 -17.37 -3.99
C LEU A 20 3.36 -17.96 -2.57
N THR A 21 4.17 -19.00 -2.40
CA THR A 21 4.32 -19.71 -1.14
C THR A 21 5.48 -19.12 -0.33
N PRO A 22 5.29 -18.75 0.96
CA PRO A 22 6.37 -18.25 1.80
C PRO A 22 7.48 -19.29 2.00
N LYS A 23 8.73 -18.82 2.23
CA LYS A 23 9.91 -19.69 2.39
C LYS A 23 9.68 -20.78 3.45
N GLY A 24 9.13 -20.43 4.61
CA GLY A 24 8.86 -21.36 5.70
C GLY A 24 7.86 -22.49 5.37
N TYR A 25 7.13 -22.38 4.26
CA TYR A 25 6.17 -23.39 3.78
C TYR A 25 6.66 -24.11 2.52
N GLY A 26 7.97 -24.06 2.21
CA GLY A 26 8.53 -24.76 1.05
C GLY A 26 8.42 -23.98 -0.27
N GLY A 27 8.32 -22.64 -0.21
CA GLY A 27 8.29 -21.80 -1.40
C GLY A 27 9.60 -21.71 -2.18
N ILE A 28 9.58 -20.99 -3.32
CA ILE A 28 10.71 -20.86 -4.26
C ILE A 28 11.93 -20.13 -3.68
N ALA A 29 11.78 -19.46 -2.53
CA ALA A 29 12.89 -18.85 -1.80
C ALA A 29 13.81 -19.89 -1.12
N ASN A 30 13.42 -21.17 -1.10
CA ASN A 30 14.31 -22.27 -0.71
C ASN A 30 15.23 -22.64 -1.89
N SER A 31 16.53 -22.77 -1.63
CA SER A 31 17.53 -23.06 -2.66
C SER A 31 17.23 -24.36 -3.40
N GLU A 32 16.86 -25.41 -2.68
CA GLU A 32 16.53 -26.72 -3.25
C GLU A 32 15.35 -26.65 -4.24
N VAL A 33 14.29 -25.92 -3.87
CA VAL A 33 13.11 -25.72 -4.74
C VAL A 33 13.49 -24.92 -5.97
N LYS A 34 14.29 -23.85 -5.79
CA LYS A 34 14.75 -23.01 -6.89
C LYS A 34 15.62 -23.81 -7.87
N GLU A 35 16.56 -24.60 -7.36
CA GLU A 35 17.45 -25.45 -8.15
C GLU A 35 16.66 -26.53 -8.89
N MET A 36 15.65 -27.15 -8.25
CA MET A 36 14.75 -28.10 -8.90
C MET A 36 14.00 -27.47 -10.09
N ILE A 37 13.40 -26.29 -9.90
CA ILE A 37 12.68 -25.59 -10.99
C ILE A 37 13.63 -25.23 -12.13
N GLN A 38 14.82 -24.70 -11.81
CA GLN A 38 15.82 -24.34 -12.81
C GLN A 38 16.36 -25.58 -13.56
N GLY A 39 16.61 -26.67 -12.85
CA GLY A 39 17.04 -27.94 -13.42
C GLY A 39 16.02 -28.51 -14.39
N LEU A 40 14.74 -28.56 -13.98
CA LEU A 40 13.64 -29.01 -14.85
C LEU A 40 13.48 -28.12 -16.07
N HIS A 41 13.53 -26.79 -15.91
CA HIS A 41 13.43 -25.85 -17.02
C HIS A 41 14.57 -26.04 -18.03
N ASN A 42 15.81 -26.13 -17.54
CA ASN A 42 16.98 -26.35 -18.39
C ASN A 42 16.92 -27.69 -19.11
N TRP A 43 16.40 -28.73 -18.47
CA TRP A 43 16.18 -30.01 -19.11
C TRP A 43 15.11 -29.92 -20.21
N ILE A 44 13.93 -29.34 -19.93
CA ILE A 44 12.83 -29.22 -20.91
C ILE A 44 13.27 -28.50 -22.20
N ILE A 45 14.05 -27.43 -22.06
CA ILE A 45 14.48 -26.59 -23.19
C ILE A 45 15.62 -27.22 -23.98
N ASN A 46 16.58 -27.87 -23.30
CA ASN A 46 17.80 -28.34 -23.95
C ASN A 46 17.73 -29.81 -24.38
N SER A 47 16.75 -30.59 -23.91
CA SER A 47 16.61 -32.00 -24.30
C SER A 47 16.08 -32.20 -25.71
N THR A 48 16.59 -33.25 -26.36
CA THR A 48 16.07 -33.71 -27.65
C THR A 48 14.66 -34.29 -27.50
N ASP A 49 13.92 -34.38 -28.61
CA ASP A 49 12.56 -34.93 -28.57
C ASP A 49 12.54 -36.41 -28.11
N GLU A 50 13.61 -37.15 -28.42
CA GLU A 50 13.76 -38.54 -27.97
C GLU A 50 13.98 -38.63 -26.45
N GLU A 51 14.81 -37.76 -25.88
CA GLU A 51 15.02 -37.65 -24.43
C GLU A 51 13.77 -37.22 -23.67
N LEU A 52 13.04 -36.24 -24.22
CA LEU A 52 11.76 -35.79 -23.69
C LEU A 52 10.77 -36.95 -23.66
N SER A 53 10.59 -37.67 -24.76
CA SER A 53 9.62 -38.79 -24.83
C SER A 53 9.88 -39.89 -23.79
N LYS A 54 11.14 -40.12 -23.40
CA LYS A 54 11.53 -41.13 -22.40
C LYS A 54 11.16 -40.75 -20.97
N LYS A 55 11.13 -39.45 -20.63
CA LYS A 55 10.91 -38.96 -19.25
C LYS A 55 9.69 -38.07 -19.07
N GLU A 56 9.01 -37.68 -20.16
CA GLU A 56 7.86 -36.77 -20.15
C GLU A 56 6.79 -37.23 -19.16
N ASN A 57 6.42 -38.51 -19.17
CA ASN A 57 5.40 -39.06 -18.28
C ASN A 57 5.78 -38.95 -16.81
N GLU A 58 7.04 -39.25 -16.47
CA GLU A 58 7.56 -39.16 -15.10
C GLU A 58 7.54 -37.71 -14.60
N VAL A 59 8.05 -36.78 -15.41
CA VAL A 59 8.07 -35.35 -15.06
C VAL A 59 6.66 -34.79 -14.98
N ASN A 60 5.76 -35.17 -15.90
CA ASN A 60 4.37 -34.75 -15.87
C ASN A 60 3.66 -35.25 -14.60
N GLN A 61 3.85 -36.51 -14.22
CA GLN A 61 3.31 -37.07 -12.96
C GLN A 61 3.87 -36.36 -11.73
N PHE A 62 5.16 -36.02 -11.73
CA PHE A 62 5.78 -35.27 -10.66
C PHE A 62 5.16 -33.87 -10.52
N LEU A 63 5.01 -33.12 -11.62
CA LEU A 63 4.38 -31.80 -11.62
C LEU A 63 2.90 -31.88 -11.21
N ASP A 64 2.17 -32.89 -11.70
CA ASP A 64 0.79 -33.16 -11.26
C ASP A 64 0.72 -33.37 -9.74
N SER A 65 1.63 -34.16 -9.18
CA SER A 65 1.66 -34.40 -7.73
C SER A 65 1.88 -33.12 -6.92
N ILE A 66 2.61 -32.14 -7.45
CA ILE A 66 2.78 -30.83 -6.81
C ILE A 66 1.47 -30.05 -6.92
N ILE A 67 0.88 -29.97 -8.11
CA ILE A 67 -0.37 -29.24 -8.34
C ILE A 67 -1.48 -29.78 -7.43
N GLU A 68 -1.62 -31.11 -7.31
CA GLU A 68 -2.59 -31.74 -6.40
C GLU A 68 -2.42 -31.28 -4.94
N LYS A 69 -1.17 -31.11 -4.46
CA LYS A 69 -0.88 -30.62 -3.09
C LYS A 69 -1.28 -29.16 -2.86
N TYR A 70 -1.49 -28.40 -3.93
CA TYR A 70 -1.86 -26.98 -3.87
C TYR A 70 -3.33 -26.72 -4.18
N LYS A 71 -4.09 -27.72 -4.66
CA LYS A 71 -5.50 -27.55 -5.04
C LYS A 71 -6.39 -27.01 -3.92
N ASP A 72 -6.09 -27.35 -2.67
CA ASP A 72 -6.83 -26.87 -1.52
C ASP A 72 -6.60 -25.37 -1.24
N LYS A 73 -5.45 -24.83 -1.67
CA LYS A 73 -5.03 -23.42 -1.51
C LYS A 73 -5.31 -22.56 -2.73
N PHE A 74 -5.17 -23.15 -3.92
CA PHE A 74 -5.21 -22.50 -5.22
C PHE A 74 -6.09 -23.33 -6.17
N GLU A 75 -7.40 -23.18 -6.06
CA GLU A 75 -8.35 -23.79 -6.98
C GLU A 75 -8.48 -22.92 -8.24
N ASN A 76 -8.16 -23.47 -9.42
CA ASN A 76 -8.13 -22.70 -10.67
C ASN A 76 -9.54 -22.39 -11.22
N ILE A 77 -9.72 -21.15 -11.69
CA ILE A 77 -10.83 -20.74 -12.57
C ILE A 77 -10.43 -20.90 -14.04
N LYS A 78 -9.20 -20.49 -14.38
CA LYS A 78 -8.66 -20.53 -15.74
C LYS A 78 -7.83 -21.80 -15.95
N ASP A 79 -7.66 -22.18 -17.21
CA ASP A 79 -6.79 -23.28 -17.60
C ASP A 79 -5.32 -22.97 -17.27
N ILE A 80 -4.55 -24.02 -16.90
CA ILE A 80 -3.13 -23.90 -16.52
C ILE A 80 -2.31 -23.25 -17.64
N ASP A 81 -2.57 -23.58 -18.91
CA ASP A 81 -1.82 -23.01 -20.04
C ASP A 81 -2.04 -21.50 -20.16
N VAL A 82 -3.26 -21.03 -19.87
CA VAL A 82 -3.60 -19.60 -19.86
C VAL A 82 -2.87 -18.90 -18.71
N ILE A 83 -2.95 -19.46 -17.50
CA ILE A 83 -2.30 -18.90 -16.31
C ILE A 83 -0.78 -18.82 -16.52
N ALA A 84 -0.17 -19.90 -17.01
CA ALA A 84 1.26 -19.96 -17.28
C ALA A 84 1.69 -18.91 -18.31
N THR A 85 0.91 -18.75 -19.39
CA THR A 85 1.18 -17.75 -20.42
C THR A 85 1.10 -16.34 -19.87
N GLU A 86 0.03 -16.02 -19.12
CA GLU A 86 -0.16 -14.72 -18.47
C GLU A 86 0.99 -14.41 -17.49
N PHE A 87 1.35 -15.36 -16.63
CA PHE A 87 2.43 -15.19 -15.65
C PHE A 87 3.79 -14.99 -16.34
N ASN A 88 4.11 -15.79 -17.36
CA ASN A 88 5.37 -15.65 -18.09
C ASN A 88 5.46 -14.30 -18.83
N ASN A 89 4.33 -13.75 -19.27
CA ASN A 89 4.29 -12.42 -19.90
C ASN A 89 4.72 -11.31 -18.94
N PHE A 90 4.55 -11.46 -17.63
CA PHE A 90 5.04 -10.46 -16.66
C PHE A 90 6.56 -10.30 -16.67
N PHE A 91 7.31 -11.33 -17.07
CA PHE A 91 8.78 -11.30 -17.13
C PHE A 91 9.33 -10.70 -18.44
N ARG A 92 8.48 -10.42 -19.43
CA ARG A 92 8.91 -9.80 -20.69
C ARG A 92 9.32 -8.34 -20.49
N GLY A 93 10.30 -7.88 -21.28
CA GLY A 93 10.73 -6.48 -21.31
C GLY A 93 11.56 -6.02 -20.10
N ASN A 94 12.37 -6.90 -19.51
CA ASN A 94 13.18 -6.64 -18.31
C ASN A 94 12.38 -6.25 -17.05
N ASN A 95 11.14 -6.72 -16.95
CA ASN A 95 10.35 -6.53 -15.74
C ASN A 95 10.84 -7.45 -14.61
N ASN A 96 11.24 -6.85 -13.50
CA ASN A 96 11.57 -7.59 -12.28
C ASN A 96 10.29 -7.89 -11.48
N VAL A 97 9.58 -8.95 -11.88
CA VAL A 97 8.33 -9.40 -11.24
C VAL A 97 8.53 -9.73 -9.77
N TYR A 98 9.65 -10.35 -9.39
CA TYR A 98 9.92 -10.69 -7.99
C TYR A 98 10.09 -9.47 -7.09
N SER A 99 10.52 -8.32 -7.63
CA SER A 99 10.58 -7.06 -6.87
C SER A 99 9.28 -6.26 -6.90
N LYS A 100 8.44 -6.43 -7.93
CA LYS A 100 7.20 -5.66 -8.11
C LYS A 100 5.94 -6.38 -7.61
N GLY A 101 5.99 -7.71 -7.49
CA GLY A 101 4.83 -8.55 -7.23
C GLY A 101 3.86 -8.65 -8.40
N VAL A 102 2.76 -9.37 -8.18
CA VAL A 102 1.61 -9.47 -9.10
C VAL A 102 0.38 -8.79 -8.48
N GLU A 103 -0.57 -8.36 -9.30
CA GLU A 103 -1.79 -7.74 -8.77
C GLU A 103 -2.71 -8.77 -8.15
N TYR A 104 -3.27 -8.43 -6.99
CA TYR A 104 -4.27 -9.24 -6.30
C TYR A 104 -5.49 -9.50 -7.19
N GLY A 105 -5.90 -8.48 -7.94
CA GLY A 105 -6.94 -8.57 -8.95
C GLY A 105 -6.72 -9.68 -9.98
N TRP A 106 -5.50 -9.79 -10.51
CA TRP A 106 -5.15 -10.89 -11.43
C TRP A 106 -5.27 -12.26 -10.75
N LEU A 107 -4.83 -12.38 -9.49
CA LEU A 107 -4.91 -13.65 -8.75
C LEU A 107 -6.35 -14.12 -8.53
N ILE A 108 -7.28 -13.21 -8.20
CA ILE A 108 -8.69 -13.55 -7.99
C ILE A 108 -9.45 -13.82 -9.30
N GLU A 109 -8.89 -13.47 -10.46
CA GLU A 109 -9.43 -13.84 -11.77
C GLU A 109 -9.00 -15.25 -12.20
N ILE A 110 -7.90 -15.75 -11.65
CA ILE A 110 -7.37 -17.07 -12.00
C ILE A 110 -7.64 -18.14 -10.94
N PHE A 111 -7.90 -17.75 -9.69
CA PHE A 111 -8.21 -18.66 -8.59
C PHE A 111 -9.60 -18.41 -7.98
N ASN A 112 -10.36 -19.48 -7.75
CA ASN A 112 -11.72 -19.46 -7.21
C ASN A 112 -11.74 -18.96 -5.75
N TYR A 113 -10.75 -19.43 -4.97
CA TYR A 113 -10.48 -18.96 -3.63
C TYR A 113 -8.97 -18.94 -3.40
N LEU A 114 -8.46 -17.77 -3.02
CA LEU A 114 -7.14 -17.66 -2.41
C LEU A 114 -7.30 -17.98 -0.93
N LYS A 115 -7.04 -19.22 -0.50
CA LYS A 115 -6.98 -19.56 0.94
C LYS A 115 -5.66 -19.11 1.57
N LEU A 116 -5.27 -17.88 1.24
CA LEU A 116 -4.14 -17.19 1.86
C LEU A 116 -4.71 -16.24 2.91
N PRO A 117 -4.03 -16.05 4.05
CA PRO A 117 -4.51 -15.23 5.17
C PRO A 117 -4.35 -13.73 4.84
N TYR A 118 -4.94 -13.29 3.74
CA TYR A 118 -4.94 -11.89 3.35
C TYR A 118 -6.01 -11.11 4.11
N PRO A 119 -5.76 -9.84 4.45
CA PRO A 119 -6.76 -8.98 5.09
C PRO A 119 -8.03 -8.88 4.24
N ASN A 120 -9.18 -8.69 4.89
CA ASN A 120 -10.42 -8.42 4.17
C ASN A 120 -10.36 -7.06 3.45
N TYR A 121 -11.09 -7.00 2.32
CA TYR A 121 -11.26 -5.81 1.49
C TYR A 121 -9.97 -5.30 0.83
N LEU A 122 -9.05 -6.18 0.46
CA LEU A 122 -7.91 -5.79 -0.37
C LEU A 122 -8.34 -5.18 -1.71
N PRO A 123 -7.80 -4.01 -2.08
CA PRO A 123 -8.01 -3.42 -3.39
C PRO A 123 -7.45 -4.30 -4.50
N TYR A 124 -8.07 -4.26 -5.68
CA TYR A 124 -7.68 -4.99 -6.89
C TYR A 124 -6.20 -4.77 -7.22
N GLN A 125 -5.74 -3.53 -7.12
CA GLN A 125 -4.38 -3.09 -7.45
C GLN A 125 -3.32 -3.46 -6.41
N THR A 126 -3.69 -4.14 -5.31
CA THR A 126 -2.74 -4.59 -4.29
C THR A 126 -1.65 -5.42 -4.93
N LYS A 127 -0.38 -5.15 -4.60
CA LYS A 127 0.74 -5.96 -5.05
C LYS A 127 0.97 -7.10 -4.07
N ILE A 128 0.94 -8.32 -4.58
CA ILE A 128 1.23 -9.55 -3.85
C ILE A 128 2.68 -9.93 -4.09
N GLY A 129 3.44 -10.03 -3.01
CA GLY A 129 4.86 -10.39 -3.07
C GLY A 129 5.08 -11.81 -3.57
N LEU A 130 6.20 -12.01 -4.27
CA LEU A 130 6.64 -13.31 -4.77
C LEU A 130 8.01 -13.69 -4.18
N GLY A 131 8.31 -14.97 -4.13
CA GLY A 131 9.62 -15.49 -3.71
C GLY A 131 9.95 -15.11 -2.28
N ILE A 132 11.03 -14.34 -2.08
CA ILE A 132 11.43 -13.87 -0.73
C ILE A 132 10.38 -12.96 -0.09
N HIS A 133 9.49 -12.37 -0.89
CA HIS A 133 8.41 -11.51 -0.42
C HIS A 133 7.05 -12.21 -0.37
N ALA A 134 7.00 -13.52 -0.64
CA ALA A 134 5.76 -14.27 -0.61
C ALA A 134 5.05 -14.19 0.76
N GLY A 135 3.75 -13.94 0.73
CA GLY A 135 2.93 -13.67 1.92
C GLY A 135 2.80 -12.19 2.27
N ASN A 136 3.66 -11.33 1.76
CA ASN A 136 3.54 -9.88 1.94
C ASN A 136 2.62 -9.25 0.90
N ILE A 137 2.00 -8.14 1.30
CA ILE A 137 1.19 -7.29 0.43
C ILE A 137 1.77 -5.87 0.42
N SER A 138 1.50 -5.12 -0.64
CA SER A 138 1.82 -3.70 -0.72
C SER A 138 0.68 -2.95 -1.38
N VAL A 139 0.23 -1.89 -0.71
CA VAL A 139 -0.86 -1.02 -1.16
C VAL A 139 -0.40 0.42 -1.01
N GLU A 140 -0.56 1.23 -2.06
CA GLU A 140 -0.01 2.59 -2.10
C GLU A 140 -0.55 3.48 -0.98
N GLU A 141 -1.85 3.45 -0.71
CA GLU A 141 -2.41 4.24 0.39
C GLU A 141 -1.97 3.73 1.78
N GLU A 142 -1.72 2.42 1.96
CA GLU A 142 -1.18 1.88 3.22
C GLU A 142 0.24 2.37 3.45
N PHE A 143 1.06 2.38 2.41
CA PHE A 143 2.41 2.93 2.43
C PHE A 143 2.41 4.42 2.85
N LEU A 144 1.57 5.24 2.22
CA LEU A 144 1.44 6.66 2.54
C LEU A 144 0.95 6.89 3.98
N LEU A 145 0.01 6.06 4.46
CA LEU A 145 -0.49 6.14 5.83
C LEU A 145 0.61 5.83 6.85
N ARG A 146 1.40 4.77 6.61
CA ARG A 146 2.51 4.38 7.47
C ARG A 146 3.60 5.44 7.53
N ASP A 147 3.89 6.10 6.41
CA ASP A 147 4.84 7.20 6.38
C ASP A 147 4.32 8.43 7.12
N ALA A 148 3.03 8.77 6.98
CA ALA A 148 2.42 9.88 7.71
C ALA A 148 2.51 9.70 9.24
N PHE A 149 2.21 8.50 9.72
CA PHE A 149 2.35 8.15 11.14
C PHE A 149 3.80 8.09 11.61
N TYR A 150 4.70 7.53 10.80
CA TYR A 150 6.13 7.50 11.14
C TYR A 150 6.69 8.91 11.31
N LEU A 151 6.33 9.84 10.41
CA LEU A 151 6.71 11.25 10.52
C LEU A 151 6.12 11.92 11.76
N LEU A 152 4.88 11.62 12.13
CA LEU A 152 4.26 12.12 13.37
C LEU A 152 5.05 11.67 14.60
N VAL A 153 5.32 10.36 14.71
CA VAL A 153 6.09 9.79 15.83
C VAL A 153 7.51 10.37 15.88
N LYS A 154 8.17 10.55 14.73
CA LYS A 154 9.49 11.22 14.71
C LYS A 154 9.42 12.67 15.19
N ALA A 155 8.35 13.40 14.85
CA ALA A 155 8.18 14.78 15.32
C ALA A 155 8.05 14.83 16.86
N GLU A 156 7.23 13.95 17.43
CA GLU A 156 7.02 13.83 18.87
C GLU A 156 8.28 13.37 19.62
N ASP A 157 8.96 12.34 19.12
CA ASP A 157 10.24 11.86 19.67
C ASP A 157 11.31 12.97 19.66
N THR A 158 11.44 13.68 18.54
CA THR A 158 12.38 14.80 18.40
C THR A 158 12.05 15.92 19.39
N PHE A 159 10.76 16.23 19.56
CA PHE A 159 10.30 17.26 20.48
C PHE A 159 10.56 16.89 21.95
N ASN A 160 10.31 15.64 22.33
CA ASN A 160 10.62 15.15 23.67
C ASN A 160 12.12 15.25 23.96
N LYS A 161 12.97 14.76 23.05
CA LYS A 161 14.44 14.86 23.17
C LYS A 161 14.92 16.31 23.25
N MET A 162 14.29 17.21 22.51
CA MET A 162 14.58 18.65 22.56
C MET A 162 14.29 19.23 23.95
N HIS A 163 13.15 18.87 24.54
CA HIS A 163 12.76 19.34 25.87
C HIS A 163 13.65 18.76 26.97
N GLU A 164 14.00 17.48 26.89
CA GLU A 164 14.96 16.84 27.78
C GLU A 164 16.32 17.55 27.72
N TYR A 165 16.84 17.79 26.51
CA TYR A 165 18.11 18.48 26.31
C TYR A 165 18.05 19.94 26.80
N SER A 166 16.94 20.66 26.54
CA SER A 166 16.74 22.02 27.05
C SER A 166 16.76 22.06 28.58
N ASN A 167 16.14 21.08 29.25
CA ASN A 167 16.15 20.98 30.71
C ASN A 167 17.55 20.68 31.25
N PHE A 168 18.30 19.77 30.62
CA PHE A 168 19.69 19.48 30.96
C PHE A 168 20.60 20.73 30.84
N VAL A 169 20.40 21.53 29.79
CA VAL A 169 21.15 22.78 29.57
C VAL A 169 20.81 23.81 30.64
N LYS A 170 19.53 23.98 31.01
CA LYS A 170 19.09 24.92 32.04
C LYS A 170 19.70 24.65 33.42
N GLN A 171 19.97 23.38 33.73
CA GLN A 171 20.56 22.94 35.00
C GLN A 171 22.08 23.21 35.10
N ASN A 172 22.76 23.57 34.01
CA ASN A 172 24.20 23.78 33.97
C ASN A 172 24.56 25.19 33.50
N GLU A 173 24.97 26.08 34.41
CA GLU A 173 25.21 27.49 34.07
C GLU A 173 26.30 27.72 33.01
N LYS A 174 27.31 26.85 32.95
CA LYS A 174 28.37 26.87 31.93
C LYS A 174 27.85 26.65 30.49
N ASN A 175 26.63 26.11 30.34
CA ASN A 175 26.04 25.82 29.03
C ASN A 175 25.22 27.00 28.47
N LYS A 176 24.91 28.02 29.29
CA LYS A 176 24.01 29.13 28.92
C LYS A 176 24.58 30.06 27.83
N GLU A 177 25.88 30.04 27.58
CA GLU A 177 26.55 30.88 26.55
C GLU A 177 27.12 30.07 25.38
N ASN A 178 26.89 28.75 25.37
CA ASN A 178 27.49 27.88 24.36
C ASN A 178 26.71 27.96 23.02
N GLN A 179 27.29 28.65 22.04
CA GLN A 179 26.71 28.82 20.70
C GLN A 179 26.38 27.49 19.99
N TYR A 180 27.15 26.43 20.23
CA TYR A 180 26.85 25.13 19.65
C TYR A 180 25.52 24.57 20.18
N ILE A 181 25.28 24.73 21.49
CA ILE A 181 24.05 24.27 22.15
C ILE A 181 22.82 25.01 21.60
N PHE A 182 22.93 26.34 21.43
CA PHE A 182 21.86 27.14 20.82
C PHE A 182 21.58 26.72 19.38
N ARG A 183 22.63 26.51 18.57
CA ARG A 183 22.48 26.05 17.20
C ARG A 183 21.84 24.66 17.14
N ALA A 184 22.26 23.75 18.02
CA ALA A 184 21.70 22.40 18.11
C ALA A 184 20.19 22.46 18.44
N LEU A 185 19.80 23.20 19.48
CA LEU A 185 18.38 23.40 19.84
C LEU A 185 17.57 24.05 18.71
N SER A 186 18.14 25.04 18.02
CA SER A 186 17.50 25.68 16.86
C SER A 186 17.27 24.70 15.71
N ASN A 187 18.28 23.89 15.39
CA ASN A 187 18.16 22.84 14.37
C ASN A 187 17.10 21.81 14.78
N THR A 188 17.07 21.39 16.05
CA THR A 188 16.05 20.47 16.55
C THR A 188 14.64 21.05 16.44
N ASN A 189 14.44 22.34 16.77
CA ASN A 189 13.16 23.03 16.54
C ASN A 189 12.72 22.94 15.07
N GLN A 190 13.65 23.19 14.14
CA GLN A 190 13.39 23.09 12.71
C GLN A 190 13.07 21.66 12.27
N THR A 191 13.73 20.66 12.86
CA THR A 191 13.45 19.24 12.60
C THR A 191 12.04 18.85 13.06
N VAL A 192 11.59 19.28 14.25
CA VAL A 192 10.22 19.05 14.73
C VAL A 192 9.20 19.64 13.75
N ALA A 193 9.39 20.89 13.33
CA ALA A 193 8.52 21.55 12.36
C ALA A 193 8.53 20.82 11.00
N THR A 194 9.68 20.32 10.57
CA THR A 194 9.83 19.59 9.31
C THR A 194 9.04 18.29 9.32
N TYR A 195 9.22 17.45 10.35
CA TYR A 195 8.50 16.19 10.47
C TYR A 195 7.00 16.40 10.65
N SER A 196 6.58 17.38 11.46
CA SER A 196 5.16 17.71 11.64
C SER A 196 4.50 18.15 10.33
N ARG A 197 5.14 19.04 9.56
CA ARG A 197 4.63 19.51 8.27
C ARG A 197 4.57 18.38 7.24
N LEU A 198 5.61 17.56 7.13
CA LEU A 198 5.63 16.43 6.21
C LEU A 198 4.59 15.37 6.60
N SER A 199 4.35 15.15 7.90
CA SER A 199 3.29 14.27 8.39
C SER A 199 1.91 14.75 7.91
N ILE A 200 1.61 16.04 8.07
CA ILE A 200 0.35 16.64 7.61
C ILE A 200 0.15 16.46 6.10
N ILE A 201 1.21 16.72 5.32
CA ILE A 201 1.17 16.53 3.85
C ILE A 201 0.92 15.06 3.52
N SER A 202 1.60 14.14 4.20
CA SER A 202 1.50 12.71 3.96
C SER A 202 0.11 12.16 4.33
N PHE A 203 -0.51 12.65 5.41
CA PHE A 203 -1.89 12.30 5.74
C PHE A 203 -2.89 12.75 4.66
N TYR A 204 -2.69 13.94 4.10
CA TYR A 204 -3.53 14.41 3.01
C TYR A 204 -3.28 13.61 1.71
N SER A 205 -2.02 13.25 1.40
CA SER A 205 -1.70 12.38 0.27
C SER A 205 -2.32 10.99 0.42
N PHE A 206 -2.24 10.38 1.61
CA PHE A 206 -2.94 9.15 1.94
C PHE A 206 -4.44 9.28 1.66
N PHE A 207 -5.06 10.36 2.12
CA PHE A 207 -6.49 10.59 1.91
C PHE A 207 -6.86 10.62 0.43
N GLU A 208 -6.13 11.38 -0.38
CA GLU A 208 -6.38 11.44 -1.83
C GLU A 208 -6.17 10.06 -2.50
N ALA A 209 -5.09 9.35 -2.14
CA ALA A 209 -4.80 8.01 -2.64
C ALA A 209 -5.90 7.02 -2.24
N PHE A 210 -6.39 7.06 -1.00
CA PHE A 210 -7.46 6.19 -0.51
C PHE A 210 -8.77 6.38 -1.30
N ILE A 211 -9.18 7.63 -1.56
CA ILE A 211 -10.38 7.89 -2.36
C ILE A 211 -10.20 7.43 -3.81
N ASN A 212 -9.02 7.62 -4.40
CA ASN A 212 -8.72 7.15 -5.75
C ASN A 212 -8.68 5.62 -5.82
N SER A 213 -8.11 4.97 -4.81
CA SER A 213 -8.01 3.53 -4.67
C SER A 213 -9.38 2.86 -4.65
N ILE A 214 -10.35 3.42 -3.92
CA ILE A 214 -11.75 2.94 -3.91
C ILE A 214 -12.35 2.98 -5.32
N GLY A 215 -12.16 4.09 -6.03
CA GLY A 215 -12.66 4.25 -7.41
C GLY A 215 -12.03 3.25 -8.38
N TYR A 216 -10.70 3.10 -8.31
CA TYR A 216 -9.96 2.19 -9.17
C TYR A 216 -10.28 0.71 -8.90
N ASP A 217 -10.37 0.30 -7.63
CA ASP A 217 -10.77 -1.05 -7.24
C ASP A 217 -12.12 -1.42 -7.85
N TYR A 218 -13.12 -0.54 -7.68
CA TYR A 218 -14.46 -0.79 -8.23
C TYR A 218 -14.46 -0.80 -9.76
N TYR A 219 -13.67 0.08 -10.40
CA TYR A 219 -13.50 0.11 -11.85
C TYR A 219 -12.98 -1.22 -12.39
N CYS A 220 -11.87 -1.73 -11.85
CA CYS A 220 -11.26 -2.98 -12.31
C CYS A 220 -12.21 -4.17 -12.13
N ARG A 221 -12.88 -4.27 -10.97
CA ARG A 221 -13.80 -5.37 -10.67
C ARG A 221 -15.08 -5.39 -11.52
N ASN A 222 -15.43 -4.28 -12.17
CA ASN A 222 -16.72 -4.12 -12.86
C ASN A 222 -16.58 -3.58 -14.29
N ILE A 223 -15.40 -3.68 -14.90
CA ILE A 223 -15.08 -3.00 -16.16
C ILE A 223 -16.10 -3.24 -17.28
N ASP A 224 -16.66 -4.44 -17.37
CA ASP A 224 -17.63 -4.83 -18.41
C ASP A 224 -19.05 -4.32 -18.16
N ARG A 225 -19.36 -3.91 -16.92
CA ARG A 225 -20.71 -3.47 -16.51
C ARG A 225 -20.85 -1.95 -16.45
N LEU A 226 -19.75 -1.23 -16.59
CA LEU A 226 -19.69 0.22 -16.41
C LEU A 226 -19.90 0.97 -17.73
N THR A 227 -20.69 2.03 -17.70
CA THR A 227 -20.75 2.99 -18.81
C THR A 227 -19.46 3.80 -18.90
N ASN A 228 -19.15 4.37 -20.07
CA ASN A 228 -17.96 5.22 -20.25
C ASN A 228 -17.91 6.40 -19.26
N ILE A 229 -19.06 6.99 -18.93
CA ILE A 229 -19.16 8.06 -17.94
C ILE A 229 -18.78 7.55 -16.54
N GLN A 230 -19.27 6.36 -16.16
CA GLN A 230 -18.93 5.77 -14.87
C GLN A 230 -17.44 5.41 -14.80
N LYS A 231 -16.87 4.85 -15.88
CA LYS A 231 -15.44 4.56 -15.98
C LYS A 231 -14.61 5.83 -15.74
N ASN A 232 -14.95 6.93 -16.39
CA ASN A 232 -14.26 8.21 -16.20
C ASN A 232 -14.37 8.73 -14.76
N ASN A 233 -15.58 8.74 -14.20
CA ASN A 233 -15.81 9.21 -12.83
C ASN A 233 -15.03 8.39 -11.80
N LEU A 234 -14.97 7.06 -11.95
CA LEU A 234 -14.20 6.16 -11.08
C LEU A 234 -12.69 6.39 -11.18
N LEU A 235 -12.20 6.73 -12.38
CA LEU A 235 -10.81 7.16 -12.63
C LEU A 235 -10.56 8.64 -12.28
N GLY A 236 -11.56 9.33 -11.72
CA GLY A 236 -11.46 10.69 -11.25
C GLY A 236 -11.47 11.77 -12.32
N ARG A 237 -12.10 11.50 -13.47
CA ARG A 237 -12.18 12.42 -14.61
C ARG A 237 -13.64 12.77 -14.92
N GLU A 238 -13.90 14.02 -15.28
CA GLU A 238 -15.23 14.45 -15.77
C GLU A 238 -15.49 13.95 -17.19
N SER A 239 -14.46 14.00 -18.03
CA SER A 239 -14.50 13.53 -19.42
C SER A 239 -13.17 12.88 -19.85
N ASN A 240 -13.08 12.49 -21.12
CA ASN A 240 -11.83 11.96 -21.70
C ASN A 240 -10.80 13.06 -22.03
N LYS A 241 -11.08 14.33 -21.72
CA LYS A 241 -10.19 15.44 -22.04
C LYS A 241 -8.97 15.45 -21.09
N PRO A 242 -7.78 15.85 -21.60
CA PRO A 242 -6.64 16.11 -20.74
C PRO A 242 -6.95 17.18 -19.69
N ASN A 243 -6.47 16.99 -18.45
CA ASN A 243 -6.62 17.90 -17.31
C ASN A 243 -8.04 18.09 -16.75
N ASP A 244 -8.98 17.22 -17.12
CA ASP A 244 -10.38 17.31 -16.70
C ASP A 244 -10.64 16.45 -15.45
N PHE A 245 -10.07 16.85 -14.32
CA PHE A 245 -10.09 16.10 -13.07
C PHE A 245 -11.22 16.57 -12.13
N LEU A 246 -11.95 15.60 -11.58
CA LEU A 246 -12.93 15.86 -10.52
C LEU A 246 -12.24 16.36 -9.25
N SER A 247 -12.87 17.32 -8.56
CA SER A 247 -12.48 17.60 -7.17
C SER A 247 -12.69 16.37 -6.29
N ILE A 248 -11.95 16.28 -5.18
CA ILE A 248 -12.10 15.16 -4.24
C ILE A 248 -13.53 15.07 -3.71
N GLU A 249 -14.14 16.23 -3.43
CA GLU A 249 -15.51 16.34 -2.93
C GLU A 249 -16.52 15.79 -3.94
N GLU A 250 -16.43 16.19 -5.20
CA GLU A 250 -17.29 15.64 -6.25
C GLU A 250 -17.03 14.14 -6.45
N LYS A 251 -15.77 13.70 -6.40
CA LYS A 251 -15.41 12.29 -6.50
C LYS A 251 -16.10 11.45 -5.43
N ILE A 252 -16.11 11.90 -4.16
CA ILE A 252 -16.80 11.20 -3.07
C ILE A 252 -18.31 11.06 -3.33
N GLU A 253 -18.95 12.09 -3.89
CA GLU A 253 -20.37 12.03 -4.25
C GLU A 253 -20.62 11.09 -5.44
N ARG A 254 -19.79 11.14 -6.48
CA ARG A 254 -19.88 10.25 -7.65
C ARG A 254 -19.63 8.79 -7.27
N LEU A 255 -18.67 8.51 -6.39
CA LEU A 255 -18.40 7.16 -5.91
C LEU A 255 -19.64 6.56 -5.24
N GLN A 256 -20.35 7.32 -4.40
CA GLN A 256 -21.61 6.85 -3.79
C GLN A 256 -22.67 6.53 -4.85
N GLN A 257 -22.86 7.39 -5.85
CA GLN A 257 -23.83 7.17 -6.94
C GLN A 257 -23.52 5.92 -7.77
N ILE A 258 -22.24 5.58 -7.93
CA ILE A 258 -21.83 4.47 -8.78
C ILE A 258 -21.78 3.15 -7.98
N ILE A 259 -21.18 3.18 -6.80
CA ILE A 259 -20.81 1.99 -6.03
C ILE A 259 -21.95 1.51 -5.13
N ARG A 260 -22.69 2.41 -4.49
CA ARG A 260 -23.80 1.99 -3.60
C ARG A 260 -24.87 1.25 -4.39
N GLU A 261 -25.48 0.26 -3.77
CA GLU A 261 -26.58 -0.51 -4.37
C GLU A 261 -27.79 0.39 -4.63
N ASP A 262 -28.14 1.25 -3.66
CA ASP A 262 -29.28 2.17 -3.72
C ASP A 262 -29.04 3.43 -4.58
N LYS A 263 -27.81 3.64 -5.06
CA LYS A 263 -27.38 4.81 -5.85
C LYS A 263 -27.60 6.17 -5.15
N THR A 264 -27.85 6.18 -3.85
CA THR A 264 -28.14 7.42 -3.11
C THR A 264 -26.86 8.11 -2.65
N VAL A 265 -26.87 9.45 -2.58
CA VAL A 265 -25.77 10.23 -2.01
C VAL A 265 -26.14 10.67 -0.60
N VAL A 266 -25.64 9.94 0.40
CA VAL A 266 -25.87 10.21 1.82
C VAL A 266 -24.87 11.21 2.39
N LEU A 267 -23.65 11.22 1.85
CA LEU A 267 -22.59 12.14 2.22
C LEU A 267 -22.39 13.17 1.10
N LYS A 268 -22.94 14.37 1.29
CA LYS A 268 -22.72 15.53 0.41
C LYS A 268 -21.72 16.49 1.04
N ILE A 269 -20.60 16.74 0.37
CA ILE A 269 -19.58 17.69 0.85
C ILE A 269 -19.87 19.07 0.25
N ASN A 270 -21.09 19.54 0.51
CA ASN A 270 -21.54 20.86 0.07
C ASN A 270 -21.08 21.96 1.04
N LYS A 271 -21.37 23.22 0.71
CA LYS A 271 -21.05 24.38 1.54
C LYS A 271 -21.51 24.24 3.01
N LYS A 272 -22.66 23.61 3.27
CA LYS A 272 -23.20 23.38 4.63
C LYS A 272 -22.40 22.34 5.40
N LYS A 273 -21.98 21.23 4.77
CA LYS A 273 -21.13 20.24 5.43
C LYS A 273 -19.70 20.75 5.60
N ARG A 274 -19.19 21.53 4.64
CA ARG A 274 -17.93 22.28 4.76
C ARG A 274 -17.93 23.30 5.91
N THR A 275 -19.08 23.79 6.35
CA THR A 275 -19.14 24.67 7.54
C THR A 275 -19.14 23.91 8.87
N SER A 276 -19.26 22.59 8.88
CA SER A 276 -18.98 21.80 10.10
C SER A 276 -17.49 21.91 10.45
N ASN A 277 -17.17 22.00 11.74
CA ASN A 277 -15.81 22.30 12.19
C ASN A 277 -14.76 21.32 11.62
N ASP A 278 -15.06 20.02 11.60
CA ASP A 278 -14.11 18.98 11.18
C ASP A 278 -13.85 19.00 9.68
N TYR A 279 -14.91 19.06 8.86
CA TYR A 279 -14.77 19.13 7.40
C TYR A 279 -14.18 20.47 6.94
N ARG A 280 -14.51 21.57 7.61
CA ARG A 280 -13.89 22.88 7.34
C ARG A 280 -12.38 22.81 7.57
N LEU A 281 -12.00 22.33 8.73
CA LEU A 281 -10.60 22.23 9.14
C LEU A 281 -9.81 21.32 8.19
N PHE A 282 -10.42 20.23 7.72
CA PHE A 282 -9.78 19.31 6.79
C PHE A 282 -9.68 19.87 5.36
N PHE A 283 -10.81 20.23 4.75
CA PHE A 283 -10.84 20.60 3.34
C PHE A 283 -10.37 22.04 3.07
N ASP A 284 -10.49 22.95 4.04
CA ASP A 284 -10.06 24.33 3.88
C ASP A 284 -8.68 24.58 4.48
N GLU A 285 -8.41 24.18 5.72
CA GLU A 285 -7.16 24.57 6.41
C GLU A 285 -6.00 23.62 6.11
N ILE A 286 -6.20 22.29 6.23
CA ILE A 286 -5.15 21.30 5.95
C ILE A 286 -4.77 21.32 4.46
N LYS A 287 -5.75 21.40 3.56
CA LYS A 287 -5.52 21.58 2.12
C LYS A 287 -4.73 22.85 1.79
N LYS A 288 -5.06 23.98 2.43
CA LYS A 288 -4.30 25.23 2.28
C LYS A 288 -2.88 25.10 2.80
N LEU A 289 -2.66 24.39 3.90
CA LEU A 289 -1.32 24.16 4.44
C LEU A 289 -0.48 23.29 3.51
N ARG A 290 -1.07 22.22 2.94
CA ARG A 290 -0.45 21.39 1.90
C ARG A 290 -0.05 22.27 0.72
N ASN A 291 -1.00 23.03 0.16
CA ASN A 291 -0.77 23.91 -0.98
C ASN A 291 0.31 24.97 -0.70
N SER A 292 0.31 25.58 0.49
CA SER A 292 1.31 26.56 0.90
C SER A 292 2.72 25.96 1.03
N SER A 293 2.79 24.66 1.31
CA SER A 293 4.03 23.90 1.45
C SER A 293 4.58 23.38 0.12
N VAL A 294 3.73 23.23 -0.92
CA VAL A 294 4.14 22.71 -2.25
C VAL A 294 4.14 23.76 -3.38
N HIS A 295 3.44 24.89 -3.21
CA HIS A 295 3.34 25.95 -4.23
C HIS A 295 3.73 27.31 -3.63
N PHE A 296 4.30 28.20 -4.45
CA PHE A 296 4.50 29.61 -4.07
C PHE A 296 3.19 30.40 -4.28
N SER A 297 2.73 31.13 -3.25
CA SER A 297 1.50 31.93 -3.29
C SER A 297 1.71 33.20 -2.43
N PRO A 298 1.16 34.37 -2.82
CA PRO A 298 1.25 35.60 -2.04
C PRO A 298 0.44 35.57 -0.72
N SER A 299 -0.57 34.71 -0.62
CA SER A 299 -1.51 34.61 0.51
C SER A 299 -1.36 33.28 1.27
N LYS A 300 -0.13 32.93 1.64
CA LYS A 300 0.16 31.66 2.34
C LYS A 300 -0.27 31.65 3.80
N GLU A 301 -0.71 30.48 4.26
CA GLU A 301 -0.69 30.19 5.69
C GLU A 301 0.74 30.36 6.24
N SER A 302 0.87 30.92 7.45
CA SER A 302 2.17 30.97 8.12
C SER A 302 2.68 29.55 8.35
N ILE A 303 3.82 29.25 7.72
CA ILE A 303 4.60 28.03 7.94
C ILE A 303 5.60 28.20 9.09
N TRP A 304 5.85 29.44 9.52
CA TRP A 304 6.64 29.73 10.70
C TRP A 304 5.72 29.66 11.92
N ARG A 305 5.83 28.56 12.66
CA ARG A 305 5.04 28.27 13.86
C ARG A 305 5.94 27.65 14.92
N LYS A 306 5.50 27.70 16.18
CA LYS A 306 6.24 27.06 17.26
C LYS A 306 6.16 25.52 17.15
N PRO A 307 7.14 24.77 17.67
CA PRO A 307 7.16 23.31 17.57
C PRO A 307 5.93 22.61 18.19
N ASP A 308 5.45 23.10 19.34
CA ASP A 308 4.24 22.62 20.02
C ASP A 308 2.98 22.80 19.16
N GLU A 309 2.80 23.98 18.56
CA GLU A 309 1.70 24.25 17.62
C GLU A 309 1.75 23.31 16.40
N TRP A 310 2.96 22.99 15.92
CA TRP A 310 3.16 22.08 14.79
C TRP A 310 2.76 20.64 15.14
N ILE A 311 3.15 20.16 16.31
CA ILE A 311 2.79 18.81 16.79
C ILE A 311 1.29 18.72 17.02
N GLU A 312 0.68 19.69 17.71
CA GLU A 312 -0.76 19.70 17.93
C GLU A 312 -1.51 19.66 16.60
N LYS A 313 -1.09 20.45 15.61
CA LYS A 313 -1.71 20.47 14.29
C LYS A 313 -1.52 19.15 13.53
N ALA A 314 -0.35 18.51 13.64
CA ALA A 314 -0.10 17.21 13.02
C ALA A 314 -0.95 16.10 13.66
N HIS A 315 -1.04 16.08 14.99
CA HIS A 315 -1.86 15.14 15.74
C HIS A 315 -3.36 15.35 15.51
N LYS A 316 -3.82 16.60 15.39
CA LYS A 316 -5.21 16.88 15.02
C LYS A 316 -5.52 16.44 13.59
N THR A 317 -4.57 16.64 12.67
CA THR A 317 -4.69 16.24 11.27
C THR A 317 -4.81 14.73 11.14
N SER A 318 -3.98 13.95 11.84
CA SER A 318 -4.01 12.49 11.79
C SER A 318 -5.37 11.92 12.24
N ILE A 319 -5.91 12.41 13.36
CA ILE A 319 -7.23 12.01 13.86
C ILE A 319 -8.33 12.35 12.85
N LEU A 320 -8.37 13.59 12.37
CA LEU A 320 -9.39 14.04 11.42
C LEU A 320 -9.34 13.28 10.09
N THR A 321 -8.13 12.99 9.61
CA THR A 321 -7.93 12.24 8.37
C THR A 321 -8.55 10.86 8.47
N LEU A 322 -8.25 10.13 9.56
CA LEU A 322 -8.82 8.81 9.79
C LEU A 322 -10.33 8.86 10.02
N GLN A 323 -10.83 9.83 10.79
CA GLN A 323 -12.26 10.01 11.02
C GLN A 323 -13.02 10.23 9.71
N ILE A 324 -12.57 11.17 8.88
CA ILE A 324 -13.21 11.51 7.61
C ILE A 324 -13.13 10.33 6.63
N SER A 325 -11.98 9.64 6.54
CA SER A 325 -11.83 8.42 5.74
C SER A 325 -12.83 7.33 6.17
N ARG A 326 -13.05 7.15 7.48
CA ARG A 326 -14.03 6.19 8.01
C ARG A 326 -15.46 6.58 7.65
N GLU A 327 -15.82 7.87 7.80
CA GLU A 327 -17.15 8.37 7.43
C GLU A 327 -17.42 8.16 5.93
N ILE A 328 -16.44 8.43 5.08
CA ILE A 328 -16.56 8.22 3.63
C ILE A 328 -16.66 6.74 3.29
N TRP A 329 -15.82 5.88 3.88
CA TRP A 329 -15.90 4.44 3.66
C TRP A 329 -17.29 3.91 4.00
N LYS A 330 -17.84 4.25 5.16
CA LYS A 330 -19.19 3.83 5.59
C LYS A 330 -20.30 4.43 4.72
N ALA A 331 -20.09 5.65 4.19
CA ALA A 331 -21.02 6.24 3.24
C ALA A 331 -21.03 5.49 1.89
N ILE A 332 -19.88 4.99 1.43
CA ILE A 332 -19.79 4.23 0.17
C ILE A 332 -20.22 2.76 0.38
N PHE A 333 -19.83 2.16 1.50
CA PHE A 333 -20.02 0.74 1.81
C PHE A 333 -20.73 0.57 3.17
N PRO A 334 -22.06 0.77 3.25
CA PRO A 334 -22.78 0.77 4.52
C PRO A 334 -22.80 -0.60 5.22
N THR A 335 -22.63 -1.69 4.48
CA THR A 335 -22.68 -3.07 4.98
C THR A 335 -21.31 -3.71 5.17
N LYS A 336 -20.22 -3.04 4.76
CA LYS A 336 -18.85 -3.58 4.90
C LYS A 336 -18.19 -3.10 6.18
N ASN A 337 -17.36 -3.96 6.77
CA ASN A 337 -16.43 -3.54 7.82
C ASN A 337 -15.37 -2.58 7.23
N LEU A 338 -14.60 -1.95 8.12
CA LEU A 338 -13.50 -1.07 7.71
C LEU A 338 -12.36 -1.89 7.07
N PRO A 339 -11.55 -1.29 6.19
CA PRO A 339 -10.48 -2.00 5.50
C PRO A 339 -9.41 -2.49 6.48
N GLU A 340 -9.25 -3.81 6.59
CA GLU A 340 -8.32 -4.43 7.55
C GLU A 340 -6.87 -4.12 7.21
N TYR A 341 -6.54 -4.03 5.92
CA TYR A 341 -5.18 -3.67 5.45
C TYR A 341 -4.76 -2.24 5.85
N LEU A 342 -5.68 -1.38 6.29
CA LEU A 342 -5.41 -0.05 6.84
C LEU A 342 -5.55 0.00 8.37
N ASN A 343 -5.48 -1.16 9.03
CA ASN A 343 -5.72 -1.33 10.46
C ASN A 343 -7.07 -0.71 10.88
N GLU A 344 -8.10 -0.93 10.06
CA GLU A 344 -9.45 -0.41 10.27
C GLU A 344 -9.51 1.12 10.42
N LEU A 345 -8.51 1.84 9.90
CA LEU A 345 -8.38 3.29 10.08
C LEU A 345 -8.38 3.71 11.57
N ARG A 346 -7.81 2.87 12.44
CA ARG A 346 -7.69 3.16 13.89
C ARG A 346 -6.38 3.89 14.17
N PHE A 347 -6.47 5.03 14.85
CA PHE A 347 -5.32 5.84 15.21
C PHE A 347 -4.29 5.05 16.02
N GLU A 348 -4.72 4.46 17.15
CA GLU A 348 -3.83 3.74 18.08
C GLU A 348 -3.04 2.61 17.41
N LEU A 349 -3.67 1.83 16.53
CA LEU A 349 -2.99 0.72 15.86
C LEU A 349 -1.88 1.24 14.93
N ASN A 350 -2.20 2.20 14.07
CA ASN A 350 -1.24 2.76 13.13
C ASN A 350 -0.12 3.54 13.84
N TYR A 351 -0.46 4.27 14.89
CA TYR A 351 0.49 5.02 15.69
C TYR A 351 1.46 4.11 16.47
N ASN A 352 0.96 3.01 17.06
CA ASN A 352 1.81 2.03 17.75
C ASN A 352 2.74 1.28 16.78
N LEU A 353 2.27 0.94 15.58
CA LEU A 353 3.12 0.37 14.53
C LEU A 353 4.24 1.34 14.11
N ALA A 354 3.94 2.65 14.02
CA ALA A 354 4.94 3.66 13.73
C ALA A 354 5.97 3.84 14.86
N LYS A 355 5.54 3.73 16.13
CA LYS A 355 6.44 3.68 17.29
C LYS A 355 7.37 2.47 17.24
N GLN A 356 6.82 1.30 16.97
CA GLN A 356 7.62 0.09 16.83
C GLN A 356 8.63 0.21 15.68
N ARG A 357 8.22 0.73 14.52
CA ARG A 357 9.13 1.03 13.40
C ARG A 357 10.29 1.95 13.83
N LEU A 358 10.02 3.00 14.61
CA LEU A 358 11.09 3.88 15.11
C LEU A 358 12.05 3.13 16.03
N GLN A 359 11.54 2.30 16.94
CA GLN A 359 12.36 1.48 17.83
C GLN A 359 13.25 0.51 17.05
N ASP A 360 12.69 -0.19 16.06
CA ASP A 360 13.45 -1.16 15.26
C ASP A 360 14.55 -0.49 14.43
N VAL A 361 14.30 0.70 13.89
CA VAL A 361 15.33 1.49 13.20
C VAL A 361 16.46 1.86 14.16
N VAL A 362 16.15 2.31 15.38
CA VAL A 362 17.16 2.63 16.40
C VAL A 362 17.99 1.39 16.77
N LYS A 363 17.36 0.23 16.93
CA LYS A 363 18.06 -1.04 17.18
C LYS A 363 19.05 -1.37 16.06
N ILE A 364 18.65 -1.20 14.80
CA ILE A 364 19.52 -1.41 13.63
C ILE A 364 20.69 -0.43 13.64
N GLU A 365 20.43 0.86 13.89
CA GLU A 365 21.47 1.90 13.98
C GLU A 365 22.49 1.59 15.08
N ASN A 366 22.01 1.05 16.21
CA ASN A 366 22.85 0.62 17.33
C ASN A 366 23.51 -0.76 17.12
N LYS A 367 23.23 -1.45 16.01
CA LYS A 367 23.68 -2.83 15.72
C LYS A 367 23.26 -3.83 16.81
N GLU A 368 22.10 -3.60 17.43
CA GLU A 368 21.50 -4.54 18.37
C GLU A 368 21.01 -5.78 17.60
N ILE A 369 21.31 -6.98 18.12
CA ILE A 369 20.85 -8.23 17.50
C ILE A 369 19.34 -8.30 17.67
N ILE A 370 18.62 -8.24 16.55
CA ILE A 370 17.20 -8.56 16.50
C ILE A 370 17.11 -10.08 16.35
N SER A 371 16.97 -10.80 17.46
CA SER A 371 16.56 -12.21 17.43
C SER A 371 15.04 -12.25 17.31
N ASP A 372 14.54 -12.94 16.29
CA ASP A 372 13.11 -13.27 16.14
C ASP A 372 12.57 -14.07 17.33
#